data_AF-A0A180F7H8-F1
#
_entry.id   AF-A0A180F7H8-F1
#
_cell.length_a   1.000
_cell.length_b   1.000
_cell.length_c   1.000
_cell.angle_alpha   90.00
_cell.angle_beta   90.00
_cell.angle_gamma   90.00
#
_symmetry.space_group_name_H-M   'P 1'
#
loop_
_entity.id
_entity.type
_entity.pdbx_description
1 polymer ?
#
loop_
_entity_poly.entity_id
_entity_poly.type
_entity_poly.pdbx_seq_one_letter_code
_entity_poly.pdbx_strand_id
1 'polypeptide(L)'
;MHEFFGWVTPGFGKFSVSRTFLTWLESKKKEYVIDARIRGGKRAIIMSNEYDKVFPMDIYPEYLLKAIIAFDIDKMENLGIYEVAPEDFALCEFADTSKIEIQQIVRNGLNLLYKEMN
;
A
#
# COMPACT_ATOMS: atom_id res chain seq x y z
N MET A 1 3.68 6.61 -22.47
CA MET A 1 2.49 7.38 -22.91
C MET A 1 2.43 8.65 -22.06
N HIS A 2 2.73 9.80 -22.64
CA HIS A 2 2.78 11.09 -21.92
C HIS A 2 1.37 11.68 -21.88
N GLU A 3 0.87 12.04 -20.70
CA GLU A 3 -0.44 12.69 -20.56
C GLU A 3 -0.33 14.16 -20.97
N PHE A 4 -1.19 14.61 -21.90
CA PHE A 4 -1.10 15.90 -22.59
C PHE A 4 -1.18 17.14 -21.65
N PHE A 5 -1.62 16.98 -20.39
CA PHE A 5 -1.58 18.02 -19.36
C PHE A 5 -0.97 17.56 -18.01
N GLY A 6 -0.18 16.47 -18.02
CA GLY A 6 0.47 15.94 -16.82
C GLY A 6 -0.47 15.80 -15.62
N TRP A 7 -0.07 16.34 -14.46
CA TRP A 7 -0.78 16.27 -13.18
C TRP A 7 -2.08 17.09 -13.10
N VAL A 8 -2.29 18.03 -14.02
CA VAL A 8 -3.47 18.93 -14.04
C VAL A 8 -4.67 18.27 -14.74
N THR A 9 -4.47 17.15 -15.44
CA THR A 9 -5.55 16.44 -16.11
C THR A 9 -6.63 16.00 -15.11
N PRO A 10 -7.90 16.43 -15.27
CA PRO A 10 -9.01 15.81 -14.56
C PRO A 10 -9.11 14.37 -15.06
N GLY A 11 -8.63 13.42 -14.26
CA GLY A 11 -8.40 12.04 -14.67
C GLY A 11 -9.67 11.22 -14.88
N PHE A 12 -10.55 11.62 -15.83
CA PHE A 12 -11.86 11.04 -16.13
C PHE A 12 -11.86 9.53 -16.52
N GLY A 13 -10.71 8.86 -16.57
CA GLY A 13 -10.60 7.42 -16.80
C GLY A 13 -9.64 6.72 -15.83
N LYS A 14 -9.22 7.39 -14.75
CA LYS A 14 -8.30 6.84 -13.76
C LYS A 14 -9.08 6.32 -12.55
N PHE A 15 -8.76 5.09 -12.15
CA PHE A 15 -9.22 4.56 -10.89
C PHE A 15 -8.55 5.30 -9.72
N SER A 16 -9.33 5.63 -8.70
CA SER A 16 -8.89 6.30 -7.46
C SER A 16 -9.57 5.67 -6.26
N VAL A 17 -8.80 5.36 -5.22
CA VAL A 17 -9.36 4.95 -3.92
C VAL A 17 -9.68 6.19 -3.07
N SER A 18 -8.72 7.11 -2.93
CA SER A 18 -8.97 8.45 -2.38
C SER A 18 -9.69 9.27 -3.45
N ARG A 19 -10.81 9.96 -3.13
CA ARG A 19 -11.70 10.70 -4.07
C ARG A 19 -11.07 11.94 -4.74
N THR A 20 -9.79 11.85 -5.07
CA THR A 20 -8.91 12.88 -5.64
C THR A 20 -9.21 13.14 -7.12
N PHE A 21 -9.72 12.14 -7.84
CA PHE A 21 -10.18 12.31 -9.22
C PHE A 21 -11.70 12.56 -9.28
N LEU A 22 -12.12 13.34 -10.27
CA LEU A 22 -13.53 13.59 -10.57
C LEU A 22 -14.31 12.32 -10.98
N THR A 23 -13.62 11.18 -11.13
CA THR A 23 -14.23 9.87 -11.41
C THR A 23 -15.18 9.41 -10.31
N TRP A 24 -15.07 9.94 -9.09
CA TRP A 24 -16.06 9.68 -8.04
C TRP A 24 -17.47 10.22 -8.36
N LEU A 25 -17.58 11.26 -9.20
CA LEU A 25 -18.86 11.81 -9.66
C LEU A 25 -19.45 11.01 -10.85
N GLU A 26 -18.63 10.19 -11.51
CA GLU A 26 -19.05 9.37 -12.62
C GLU A 26 -19.72 8.07 -12.12
N SER A 27 -20.59 7.47 -12.93
CA SER A 27 -21.41 6.33 -12.50
C SER A 27 -20.55 5.16 -12.00
N LYS A 28 -20.91 4.56 -10.85
CA LYS A 28 -20.21 3.43 -10.19
C LYS A 28 -20.03 2.17 -11.05
N LYS A 29 -20.57 2.14 -12.27
CA LYS A 29 -20.53 1.02 -13.23
C LYS A 29 -19.43 1.16 -14.28
N LYS A 30 -18.54 2.14 -14.17
CA LYS A 30 -17.46 2.33 -15.14
C LYS A 30 -16.41 1.23 -14.98
N GLU A 31 -16.15 0.51 -16.07
CA GLU A 31 -15.05 -0.45 -16.14
C GLU A 31 -13.73 0.30 -16.30
N TYR A 32 -12.76 -0.04 -15.47
CA TYR A 32 -11.40 0.50 -15.55
C TYR A 32 -10.44 -0.61 -15.97
N VAL A 33 -9.55 -0.31 -16.92
CA VAL A 33 -8.37 -1.14 -17.14
C VAL A 33 -7.39 -0.85 -16.00
N ILE A 34 -7.37 -1.73 -15.01
CA ILE A 34 -6.56 -1.58 -13.81
C ILE A 34 -5.09 -1.82 -14.17
N ASP A 35 -4.23 -0.99 -13.59
CA ASP A 35 -2.80 -1.05 -13.80
C ASP A 35 -2.07 -0.67 -12.51
N ALA A 36 -0.96 -1.37 -12.22
CA ALA A 36 -0.11 -1.16 -11.06
C ALA A 36 1.12 -0.29 -11.35
N ARG A 37 1.18 0.38 -12.52
CA ARG A 37 2.29 1.30 -12.85
C ARG A 37 2.50 2.39 -11.79
N ILE A 38 3.78 2.66 -11.52
CA ILE A 38 4.22 3.80 -10.70
C ILE A 38 3.99 5.08 -11.50
N ARG A 39 3.01 5.89 -11.06
CA ARG A 39 2.68 7.20 -11.66
C ARG A 39 3.19 8.32 -10.75
N GLY A 40 4.51 8.48 -10.70
CA GLY A 40 5.18 9.46 -9.84
C GLY A 40 6.60 9.05 -9.45
N GLY A 41 7.16 9.73 -8.45
CA GLY A 41 8.43 9.36 -7.83
C GLY A 41 8.24 8.63 -6.50
N LYS A 42 9.34 8.12 -5.94
CA LYS A 42 9.38 7.45 -4.63
C LYS A 42 8.96 8.42 -3.52
N ARG A 43 8.06 7.99 -2.63
CA ARG A 43 7.57 8.77 -1.48
C ARG A 43 7.80 8.00 -0.18
N ALA A 44 7.86 8.73 0.93
CA ALA A 44 7.92 8.13 2.26
C ALA A 44 6.53 7.65 2.70
N ILE A 45 6.49 6.63 3.55
CA ILE A 45 5.25 6.13 4.16
C ILE A 45 4.67 7.16 5.15
N ILE A 46 3.38 7.44 5.04
CA ILE A 46 2.61 8.34 5.91
C ILE A 46 1.52 7.52 6.59
N MET A 47 1.20 7.81 7.86
CA MET A 47 0.09 7.14 8.56
C MET A 47 -1.21 7.83 8.16
N SER A 48 -1.91 7.28 7.17
CA SER A 48 -3.15 7.86 6.62
C SER A 48 -4.37 6.97 6.91
N ASN A 49 -4.19 5.86 7.63
CA ASN A 49 -5.17 4.80 7.83
C ASN A 49 -5.83 4.38 6.49
N GLU A 50 -5.03 4.30 5.43
CA GLU A 50 -5.45 3.82 4.12
C GLU A 50 -5.51 2.29 4.11
N TYR A 51 -4.56 1.63 4.78
CA TYR A 51 -4.43 0.17 4.77
C TYR A 51 -5.47 -0.51 5.65
N ASP A 52 -5.82 0.06 6.79
CA ASP A 52 -6.82 -0.47 7.73
C ASP A 52 -8.19 -0.70 7.07
N LYS A 53 -8.52 0.03 6.00
CA LYS A 53 -9.80 -0.10 5.28
C LYS A 53 -9.87 -1.31 4.36
N VAL A 54 -8.72 -1.85 3.97
CA VAL A 54 -8.60 -2.90 2.96
C VAL A 54 -7.92 -4.16 3.49
N PHE A 55 -7.27 -4.08 4.65
CA PHE A 55 -6.59 -5.22 5.26
C PHE A 55 -7.61 -6.24 5.79
N PRO A 56 -7.41 -7.55 5.54
CA PRO A 56 -8.41 -8.57 5.86
C PRO A 56 -8.40 -9.01 7.33
N MET A 57 -7.36 -8.69 8.10
CA MET A 57 -7.15 -9.13 9.48
C MET A 57 -7.22 -7.95 10.46
N ASP A 58 -7.48 -8.23 11.75
CA ASP A 58 -7.53 -7.23 12.82
C ASP A 58 -6.13 -6.91 13.36
N ILE A 59 -5.31 -6.33 12.50
CA ILE A 59 -3.94 -5.88 12.78
C ILE A 59 -3.84 -4.42 12.36
N TYR A 60 -2.87 -3.70 12.91
CA TYR A 60 -2.52 -2.35 12.47
C TYR A 60 -1.42 -2.38 11.38
N PRO A 61 -1.76 -2.55 10.09
CA PRO A 61 -0.79 -2.73 9.01
C PRO A 61 0.19 -1.57 8.86
N GLU A 62 -0.27 -0.31 8.97
CA GLU A 62 0.62 0.86 8.84
C GLU A 62 1.69 0.90 9.94
N TYR A 63 1.30 0.53 11.17
CA TYR A 63 2.22 0.50 12.31
C TYR A 63 3.20 -0.67 12.18
N LEU A 64 2.70 -1.83 11.74
CA LEU A 64 3.54 -3.01 11.51
C LEU A 64 4.58 -2.73 10.42
N LEU A 65 4.18 -2.12 9.30
CA LEU A 65 5.10 -1.71 8.24
C LEU A 65 6.17 -0.75 8.73
N LYS A 66 5.80 0.24 9.56
CA LYS A 66 6.79 1.14 10.15
C LYS A 66 7.74 0.43 11.10
N ALA A 67 7.26 -0.52 11.90
CA ALA A 67 8.11 -1.34 12.76
C ALA A 67 9.13 -2.16 11.95
N ILE A 68 8.68 -2.74 10.82
CA ILE A 68 9.55 -3.48 9.89
C ILE A 68 10.62 -2.56 9.27
N ILE A 69 10.23 -1.38 8.79
CA ILE A 69 11.16 -0.40 8.20
C ILE A 69 12.17 0.10 9.25
N ALA A 70 11.73 0.27 10.50
CA ALA A 70 12.57 0.68 11.62
C ALA A 70 13.43 -0.44 12.19
N PHE A 71 13.24 -1.69 11.74
CA PHE A 71 13.90 -2.89 12.28
C PHE A 71 13.69 -3.07 13.79
N ASP A 72 12.49 -2.76 14.29
CA ASP A 72 12.12 -2.88 15.71
C ASP A 72 11.40 -4.21 15.95
N ILE A 73 12.15 -5.24 16.37
CA ILE A 73 11.65 -6.62 16.54
C ILE A 73 10.56 -6.70 17.60
N ASP A 74 10.77 -6.08 18.76
CA ASP A 74 9.79 -6.08 19.85
C ASP A 74 8.44 -5.52 19.38
N LYS A 75 8.45 -4.43 18.61
CA LYS A 75 7.20 -3.89 18.05
C LYS A 75 6.60 -4.77 16.96
N MET A 76 7.41 -5.39 16.11
CA MET A 76 6.92 -6.30 15.07
C MET A 76 6.17 -7.49 15.69
N GLU A 77 6.72 -8.08 16.76
CA GLU A 77 6.11 -9.19 17.49
C GLU A 77 4.80 -8.77 18.16
N ASN A 78 4.80 -7.63 18.87
CA ASN A 78 3.61 -7.10 19.53
C ASN A 78 2.47 -6.76 18.55
N LEU A 79 2.80 -6.42 17.30
CA LEU A 79 1.85 -6.12 16.24
C LEU A 79 1.44 -7.35 15.43
N GLY A 80 1.92 -8.55 15.76
CA GLY A 80 1.47 -9.79 15.14
C GLY A 80 2.15 -10.13 13.82
N ILE A 81 3.46 -9.86 13.67
CA ILE A 81 4.21 -10.18 12.43
C ILE A 81 4.18 -11.67 12.03
N TYR A 82 3.95 -12.58 12.97
CA TYR A 82 3.88 -14.02 12.70
C TYR A 82 2.57 -14.48 12.05
N GLU A 83 1.53 -13.67 12.13
CA GLU A 83 0.20 -14.00 11.59
C GLU A 83 0.07 -13.58 10.12
N VAL A 84 0.98 -12.75 9.63
CA VAL A 84 0.88 -12.14 8.31
C VAL A 84 1.79 -12.81 7.29
N ALA A 85 1.29 -12.92 6.06
CA ALA A 85 2.08 -13.26 4.88
C ALA A 85 2.30 -12.01 4.01
N PRO A 86 3.37 -11.95 3.18
CA PRO A 86 3.55 -10.86 2.24
C PRO A 86 2.33 -10.64 1.33
N GLU A 87 1.70 -11.72 0.87
CA GLU A 87 0.57 -11.71 -0.06
C GLU A 87 -0.68 -11.01 0.51
N ASP A 88 -0.85 -11.01 1.84
CA ASP A 88 -1.97 -10.33 2.51
C ASP A 88 -1.94 -8.81 2.30
N PHE A 89 -0.76 -8.25 2.00
CA PHE A 89 -0.57 -6.84 1.73
C PHE A 89 -0.71 -6.46 0.25
N ALA A 90 -1.01 -7.40 -0.65
CA ALA A 90 -1.13 -7.11 -2.08
C ALA A 90 -2.22 -6.06 -2.37
N LEU A 91 -3.35 -6.13 -1.66
CA LEU A 91 -4.42 -5.14 -1.80
C LEU A 91 -4.03 -3.79 -1.19
N CYS A 92 -3.27 -3.77 -0.09
CA CYS A 92 -2.72 -2.56 0.50
C CYS A 92 -1.74 -1.85 -0.44
N GLU A 93 -0.86 -2.58 -1.11
CA GLU A 93 0.06 -2.05 -2.11
C GLU A 93 -0.68 -1.48 -3.33
N PHE A 94 -1.75 -2.15 -3.77
CA PHE A 94 -2.60 -1.64 -4.82
C PHE A 94 -3.40 -0.39 -4.39
N ALA A 95 -3.83 -0.31 -3.14
CA ALA A 95 -4.56 0.84 -2.61
C ALA A 95 -3.64 2.03 -2.27
N ASP A 96 -2.37 1.76 -1.91
CA ASP A 96 -1.41 2.76 -1.45
C ASP A 96 -1.24 3.88 -2.47
N THR A 97 -1.36 5.12 -1.98
CA THR A 97 -1.13 6.33 -2.76
C THR A 97 0.35 6.49 -3.14
N SER A 98 1.27 5.97 -2.32
CA SER A 98 2.71 6.10 -2.53
C SER A 98 3.32 5.04 -3.44
N LYS A 99 2.61 3.95 -3.73
CA LYS A 99 3.08 2.80 -4.52
C LYS A 99 4.40 2.25 -4.00
N ILE A 100 4.47 2.07 -2.69
CA ILE A 100 5.60 1.42 -2.02
C ILE A 100 5.46 -0.09 -2.20
N GLU A 101 6.57 -0.78 -2.42
CA GLU A 101 6.63 -2.25 -2.54
C GLU A 101 6.45 -2.91 -1.16
N ILE A 102 5.23 -2.84 -0.62
CA ILE A 102 4.90 -3.30 0.74
C ILE A 102 5.19 -4.79 0.90
N GLN A 103 4.84 -5.61 -0.09
CA GLN A 103 5.08 -7.06 -0.05
C GLN A 103 6.57 -7.38 0.13
N GLN A 104 7.43 -6.64 -0.56
CA GLN A 104 8.88 -6.81 -0.45
C GLN A 104 9.40 -6.39 0.92
N ILE A 105 8.85 -5.31 1.50
CA ILE A 105 9.20 -4.87 2.86
C ILE A 105 8.86 -5.94 3.89
N VAL A 106 7.65 -6.50 3.84
CA VAL A 106 7.21 -7.55 4.75
C VAL A 106 8.04 -8.82 4.59
N ARG A 107 8.33 -9.23 3.35
CA ARG A 107 9.21 -10.37 3.08
C ARG A 107 10.62 -10.17 3.64
N ASN A 108 11.18 -8.96 3.52
CA ASN A 108 12.47 -8.64 4.10
C ASN A 108 12.42 -8.69 5.65
N GLY A 109 11.33 -8.20 6.26
CA GLY A 109 11.11 -8.30 7.71
C GLY A 109 11.07 -9.74 8.20
N LEU A 110 10.30 -10.60 7.53
CA LEU A 110 10.22 -12.04 7.85
C LEU A 110 11.57 -12.75 7.68
N ASN A 111 12.31 -12.44 6.61
CA ASN A 111 13.65 -13.00 6.39
C ASN A 111 14.65 -12.57 7.48
N LEU A 112 14.53 -11.33 7.97
CA LEU A 112 15.37 -10.82 9.06
C LEU A 112 15.06 -11.57 10.36
N LEU A 113 13.78 -11.73 10.71
CA LEU A 113 13.37 -12.52 11.87
C LEU A 113 13.88 -13.96 11.79
N TYR A 114 13.76 -14.60 10.64
CA TYR A 114 14.27 -15.96 10.43
C TYR A 114 15.78 -16.07 10.65
N LYS A 115 16.53 -15.02 10.32
CA LYS A 115 17.99 -14.95 10.54
C LYS A 115 18.36 -14.70 11.99
N GLU A 116 17.57 -13.94 12.75
CA GLU A 116 17.85 -13.71 14.18
C GLU A 116 17.50 -14.94 15.04
N MET A 117 16.58 -15.79 14.57
CA MET A 117 16.15 -17.01 15.27
C MET A 117 17.03 -18.24 15.00
N ASN A 118 17.90 -18.21 13.99
CA ASN A 118 18.80 -19.31 13.60
C ASN A 118 20.28 -18.92 13.76
#